data_AF-A0A2T4X7M6-F1
#
_entry.id   AF-A0A2T4X7M6-F1
#
_cell.length_a   1.000
_cell.length_b   1.000
_cell.length_c   1.000
_cell.angle_alpha   90.00
_cell.angle_beta   90.00
_cell.angle_gamma   90.00
#
_symmetry.space_group_name_H-M   'P 1'
#
loop_
_entity.id
_entity.type
_entity.pdbx_description
1 polymer ?
#
loop_
_entity_poly.entity_id
_entity_poly.type
_entity_poly.pdbx_seq_one_letter_code
_entity_poly.pdbx_strand_id
1 'polypeptide(L)'
;MLTFFLILGLFQSATAQNRSFGTLPLAKKPGASLSSGPGINDTPIAQKAMAVYDRLVQARGDFRYPPPAFTMSKAVGYVAYIDYGKMEITLEEKAAEVCASMGPEVEDAALAFLLGHELTHYYEKHAWREGFVAANKDLAIAMTLDSLADDTADETEADYLGGFLGYSAGYGLFDQGDKLIGKLYQAYGIPDLIPGYPSLADREALTHRSAEKLVGLVEVFEMANMLAALGRYKDAYEYYRYVLMQYQSRETYNNVGVTAVLDALQYFNPSELKFRLPLELDLESSAKGNDGM
;
A
#
# COMPACT_ATOMS: atom_id res chain seq x y z
N MET A 1 42.68 20.85 -59.20
CA MET A 1 41.66 20.05 -58.48
C MET A 1 41.24 20.87 -57.28
N LEU A 2 40.04 21.45 -57.33
CA LEU A 2 39.58 22.50 -56.43
C LEU A 2 38.53 21.95 -55.45
N THR A 3 38.62 22.45 -54.22
CA THR A 3 37.80 22.30 -53.03
C THR A 3 36.32 22.63 -53.24
N PHE A 4 35.39 21.92 -52.56
CA PHE A 4 34.14 22.51 -52.04
C PHE A 4 33.57 21.70 -50.85
N PHE A 5 33.19 22.44 -49.80
CA PHE A 5 32.51 22.02 -48.58
C PHE A 5 31.01 21.74 -48.85
N LEU A 6 30.38 20.84 -48.08
CA LEU A 6 29.03 21.11 -47.53
C LEU A 6 28.74 20.27 -46.27
N ILE A 7 28.22 20.95 -45.27
CA ILE A 7 27.73 20.52 -43.96
C ILE A 7 26.26 20.09 -44.08
N LEU A 8 25.81 19.12 -43.27
CA LEU A 8 24.47 18.95 -42.62
C LEU A 8 24.23 17.44 -42.38
N GLY A 9 23.69 16.94 -41.27
CA GLY A 9 23.28 17.48 -39.99
C GLY A 9 22.97 16.30 -39.08
N LEU A 10 23.22 16.45 -37.78
CA LEU A 10 22.90 15.48 -36.74
C LEU A 10 21.38 15.32 -36.63
N PHE A 11 20.86 14.14 -36.98
CA PHE A 11 19.58 13.67 -36.47
C PHE A 11 19.83 12.38 -35.68
N GLN A 12 20.00 12.53 -34.37
CA GLN A 12 19.83 11.43 -33.44
C GLN A 12 18.36 11.04 -33.46
N SER A 13 18.05 9.91 -34.09
CA SER A 13 16.77 9.25 -33.92
C SER A 13 16.79 8.61 -32.54
N ALA A 14 16.26 9.31 -31.54
CA ALA A 14 15.91 8.73 -30.27
C ALA A 14 14.78 7.72 -30.51
N THR A 15 15.13 6.45 -30.71
CA THR A 15 14.18 5.35 -30.58
C THR A 15 13.83 5.25 -29.11
N ALA A 16 12.80 5.99 -28.69
CA ALA A 16 12.17 5.82 -27.39
C ALA A 16 11.72 4.35 -27.28
N GLN A 17 12.34 3.61 -26.37
CA GLN A 17 11.91 2.27 -26.00
C GLN A 17 10.53 2.37 -25.37
N ASN A 18 9.49 2.01 -26.11
CA ASN A 18 8.21 1.65 -25.53
C ASN A 18 8.41 0.38 -24.71
N ARG A 19 8.47 0.50 -23.38
CA ARG A 19 8.32 -0.63 -22.46
C ARG A 19 6.95 -0.54 -21.82
N SER A 20 6.11 -1.52 -22.15
CA SER A 20 4.82 -1.77 -21.53
C SER A 20 5.06 -2.16 -20.07
N PHE A 21 4.75 -1.26 -19.14
CA PHE A 21 4.64 -1.55 -17.71
C PHE A 21 3.15 -1.68 -17.40
N GLY A 22 2.72 -2.92 -17.18
CA GLY A 22 1.33 -3.23 -16.84
C GLY A 22 1.21 -3.38 -15.35
N THR A 23 0.75 -2.33 -14.67
CA THR A 23 0.08 -2.48 -13.39
C THR A 23 -1.36 -2.92 -13.66
N LEU A 24 -1.85 -3.91 -12.92
CA LEU A 24 -3.27 -4.21 -12.91
C LEU A 24 -3.91 -3.30 -11.85
N PRO A 25 -4.85 -2.42 -12.22
CA PRO A 25 -5.65 -1.71 -11.23
C PRO A 25 -6.65 -2.67 -10.55
N LEU A 26 -7.12 -2.29 -9.36
CA LEU A 26 -8.30 -2.84 -8.67
C LEU A 26 -9.52 -3.03 -9.61
N ALA A 27 -9.57 -2.29 -10.72
CA ALA A 27 -10.54 -2.47 -11.79
C ALA A 27 -10.03 -1.83 -13.10
N LYS A 28 -10.07 -2.53 -14.25
CA LYS A 28 -9.67 -1.97 -15.56
C LYS A 28 -10.79 -2.01 -16.58
N LYS A 29 -11.22 -0.86 -17.10
CA LYS A 29 -12.05 -0.80 -18.31
C LYS A 29 -11.19 -0.89 -19.59
N PRO A 30 -11.52 -1.70 -20.60
CA PRO A 30 -10.82 -1.70 -21.88
C PRO A 30 -10.96 -0.33 -22.60
N GLY A 31 -9.84 0.30 -22.95
CA GLY A 31 -9.81 1.53 -23.78
C GLY A 31 -9.71 2.87 -23.05
N ALA A 32 -9.33 2.90 -21.77
CA ALA A 32 -9.16 4.14 -21.01
C ALA A 32 -7.95 4.98 -21.47
N SER A 33 -8.16 6.30 -21.61
CA SER A 33 -7.16 7.32 -21.98
C SER A 33 -6.91 8.24 -20.78
N LEU A 34 -5.64 8.56 -20.51
CA LEU A 34 -5.21 9.45 -19.44
C LEU A 34 -5.24 10.91 -19.92
N SER A 35 -6.05 11.76 -19.30
CA SER A 35 -6.01 13.21 -19.49
C SER A 35 -5.81 13.92 -18.15
N SER A 36 -4.74 14.71 -18.02
CA SER A 36 -4.48 15.57 -16.88
C SER A 36 -5.08 16.97 -17.12
N GLY A 37 -6.03 17.38 -16.28
CA GLY A 37 -6.57 18.74 -16.23
C GLY A 37 -6.25 19.44 -14.90
N PRO A 38 -5.98 20.76 -14.87
CA PRO A 38 -5.72 21.46 -13.61
C PRO A 38 -7.01 21.79 -12.85
N GLY A 39 -6.95 21.72 -11.51
CA GLY A 39 -7.97 22.21 -10.56
C GLY A 39 -8.69 21.15 -9.69
N ILE A 40 -8.46 19.86 -9.90
CA ILE A 40 -9.14 18.79 -9.12
C ILE A 40 -8.57 18.62 -7.70
N ASN A 41 -7.27 18.86 -7.52
CA ASN A 41 -6.59 18.66 -6.25
C ASN A 41 -7.03 19.64 -5.14
N ASP A 42 -7.73 20.72 -5.50
CA ASP A 42 -8.21 21.74 -4.54
C ASP A 42 -9.64 21.49 -4.04
N THR A 43 -10.30 20.42 -4.51
CA THR A 43 -11.66 20.08 -4.09
C THR A 43 -11.68 19.52 -2.65
N PRO A 44 -12.79 19.66 -1.90
CA PRO A 44 -12.90 19.08 -0.57
C PRO A 44 -12.65 17.57 -0.53
N ILE A 45 -13.09 16.85 -1.57
CA ILE A 45 -12.88 15.40 -1.70
C ILE A 45 -11.40 15.06 -1.94
N ALA A 46 -10.70 15.87 -2.75
CA ALA A 46 -9.26 15.72 -2.96
C ALA A 46 -8.44 16.04 -1.70
N GLN A 47 -8.80 17.10 -0.96
CA GLN A 47 -8.14 17.44 0.30
C GLN A 47 -8.30 16.33 1.34
N LYS A 48 -9.49 15.74 1.43
CA LYS A 48 -9.75 14.59 2.30
C LYS A 48 -8.93 13.37 1.87
N ALA A 49 -8.93 13.01 0.58
CA ALA A 49 -8.14 11.90 0.07
C ALA A 49 -6.64 12.10 0.29
N MET A 50 -6.12 13.33 0.11
CA MET A 50 -4.73 13.69 0.42
C MET A 50 -4.43 13.52 1.91
N ALA A 51 -5.32 13.97 2.80
CA ALA A 51 -5.12 13.80 4.25
C ALA A 51 -5.08 12.31 4.65
N VAL A 52 -5.89 11.47 4.00
CA VAL A 52 -5.84 10.02 4.19
C VAL A 52 -4.52 9.44 3.68
N TYR A 53 -4.12 9.82 2.47
CA TYR A 53 -2.86 9.42 1.87
C TYR A 53 -1.65 9.76 2.76
N ASP A 54 -1.56 11.02 3.19
CA ASP A 54 -0.46 11.51 4.03
C ASP A 54 -0.38 10.71 5.33
N ARG A 55 -1.53 10.41 5.94
CA ARG A 55 -1.59 9.63 7.19
C ARG A 55 -1.11 8.19 6.99
N LEU A 56 -1.45 7.55 5.88
CA LEU A 56 -0.92 6.23 5.53
C LEU A 56 0.61 6.28 5.32
N VAL A 57 1.12 7.28 4.60
CA VAL A 57 2.57 7.45 4.40
C VAL A 57 3.30 7.64 5.73
N GLN A 58 2.75 8.45 6.65
CA GLN A 58 3.32 8.61 7.99
C GLN A 58 3.29 7.32 8.81
N ALA A 59 2.20 6.56 8.75
CA ALA A 59 2.06 5.29 9.47
C ALA A 59 3.05 4.23 8.96
N ARG A 60 3.27 4.14 7.65
CA ARG A 60 4.35 3.30 7.10
C ARG A 60 5.71 3.77 7.62
N GLY A 61 5.98 5.07 7.49
CA GLY A 61 7.18 5.71 8.02
C GLY A 61 8.50 5.25 7.37
N ASP A 62 8.44 4.61 6.20
CA ASP A 62 9.62 4.25 5.41
C ASP A 62 10.00 5.37 4.45
N PHE A 63 10.91 6.24 4.90
CA PHE A 63 11.42 7.38 4.13
C PHE A 63 12.82 7.14 3.55
N ARG A 64 13.24 5.87 3.44
CA ARG A 64 14.51 5.53 2.75
C ARG A 64 14.46 5.92 1.27
N TYR A 65 13.25 6.00 0.71
CA TYR A 65 12.93 6.56 -0.59
C TYR A 65 11.81 7.58 -0.46
N PRO A 66 11.73 8.60 -1.33
CA PRO A 66 10.57 9.50 -1.36
C PRO A 66 9.28 8.68 -1.53
N PRO A 67 8.20 8.99 -0.79
CA PRO A 67 6.89 8.41 -1.08
C PRO A 67 6.43 8.86 -2.47
N PRO A 68 5.58 8.09 -3.17
CA PRO A 68 5.03 8.52 -4.45
C PRO A 68 4.21 9.81 -4.25
N ALA A 69 4.16 10.66 -5.27
CA ALA A 69 3.28 11.81 -5.23
C ALA A 69 1.81 11.34 -5.25
N PHE A 70 0.92 12.01 -4.53
CA PHE A 70 -0.52 11.74 -4.64
C PHE A 70 -1.18 12.72 -5.59
N THR A 71 -2.05 12.21 -6.46
CA THR A 71 -2.86 13.04 -7.36
C THR A 71 -4.28 12.52 -7.49
N MET A 72 -5.19 13.44 -7.82
CA MET A 72 -6.55 13.09 -8.22
C MET A 72 -6.72 13.20 -9.73
N SER A 73 -7.54 12.33 -10.31
CA SER A 73 -7.84 12.32 -11.73
C SER A 73 -9.34 12.33 -12.01
N LYS A 74 -9.75 13.02 -13.08
CA LYS A 74 -11.12 12.93 -13.63
C LYS A 74 -11.31 11.76 -14.59
N ALA A 75 -10.25 11.01 -14.85
CA ALA A 75 -10.35 9.79 -15.63
C ALA A 75 -11.29 8.80 -14.94
N VAL A 76 -11.89 7.92 -15.73
CA VAL A 76 -12.78 6.87 -15.26
C VAL A 76 -12.35 5.58 -15.96
N GLY A 77 -11.56 4.77 -15.28
CA GLY A 77 -11.17 3.48 -15.80
C GLY A 77 -10.38 2.59 -14.86
N TYR A 78 -9.68 3.16 -13.88
CA TYR A 78 -8.71 2.45 -13.04
C TYR A 78 -9.05 2.44 -11.54
N VAL A 79 -9.98 3.27 -11.06
CA VAL A 79 -10.28 3.47 -9.62
C VAL A 79 -9.13 4.15 -8.89
N ALA A 80 -8.09 3.41 -8.57
CA ALA A 80 -6.82 3.88 -8.04
C ALA A 80 -5.70 3.08 -8.71
N TYR A 81 -4.53 3.69 -8.88
CA TYR A 81 -3.36 3.00 -9.42
C TYR A 81 -2.08 3.76 -9.10
N ILE A 82 -0.97 3.03 -9.06
CA ILE A 82 0.38 3.60 -9.11
C ILE A 82 0.92 3.71 -10.54
N ASP A 83 1.39 4.90 -10.92
CA ASP A 83 2.20 5.18 -12.11
C ASP A 83 3.69 5.17 -11.71
N TYR A 84 4.36 4.04 -11.93
CA TYR A 84 5.79 3.89 -11.64
C TYR A 84 6.70 4.73 -12.55
N GLY A 85 6.21 5.22 -13.68
CA GLY A 85 6.98 6.11 -14.56
C GLY A 85 7.08 7.52 -13.99
N LYS A 86 6.04 7.97 -13.29
CA LYS A 86 5.98 9.27 -12.61
C LYS A 86 6.22 9.20 -11.11
N MET A 87 6.21 8.00 -10.54
CA MET A 87 6.24 7.76 -9.10
C MET A 87 5.06 8.46 -8.43
N GLU A 88 3.86 8.17 -8.90
CA GLU A 88 2.63 8.83 -8.51
C GLU A 88 1.54 7.80 -8.21
N ILE A 89 0.82 7.94 -7.10
CA ILE A 89 -0.43 7.24 -6.83
C ILE A 89 -1.56 8.17 -7.23
N THR A 90 -2.40 7.70 -8.14
CA THR A 90 -3.56 8.45 -8.62
C THR A 90 -4.83 7.80 -8.10
N LEU A 91 -5.72 8.61 -7.52
CA LEU A 91 -7.10 8.24 -7.21
C LEU A 91 -8.05 8.94 -8.17
N GLU A 92 -8.96 8.21 -8.79
CA GLU A 92 -9.99 8.82 -9.64
C GLU A 92 -11.09 9.47 -8.77
N GLU A 93 -11.56 10.66 -9.15
CA GLU A 93 -12.61 11.42 -8.46
C GLU A 93 -13.84 10.56 -8.20
N LYS A 94 -14.22 9.75 -9.19
CA LYS A 94 -15.35 8.84 -9.12
C LYS A 94 -15.16 7.75 -8.07
N ALA A 95 -13.96 7.23 -7.86
CA ALA A 95 -13.67 6.26 -6.82
C ALA A 95 -13.82 6.90 -5.43
N ALA A 96 -13.29 8.11 -5.26
CA ALA A 96 -13.47 8.87 -4.03
C ALA A 96 -14.94 9.17 -3.74
N GLU A 97 -15.74 9.52 -4.77
CA GLU A 97 -17.19 9.71 -4.63
C GLU A 97 -17.91 8.42 -4.22
N VAL A 98 -17.45 7.26 -4.70
CA VAL A 98 -17.98 5.96 -4.25
C VAL A 98 -17.67 5.72 -2.77
N CYS A 99 -16.44 6.01 -2.31
CA CYS A 99 -16.10 5.95 -0.87
C CYS A 99 -17.00 6.88 -0.05
N ALA A 100 -17.20 8.13 -0.50
CA ALA A 100 -18.09 9.09 0.16
C ALA A 100 -19.54 8.58 0.23
N SER A 101 -20.01 7.87 -0.80
CA SER A 101 -21.36 7.27 -0.84
C SER A 101 -21.59 6.15 0.18
N MET A 102 -20.54 5.61 0.79
CA MET A 102 -20.64 4.61 1.85
C MET A 102 -21.05 5.22 3.19
N GLY A 103 -20.93 6.54 3.35
CA GLY A 103 -21.31 7.28 4.53
C GLY A 103 -20.11 7.91 5.24
N PRO A 104 -20.32 9.02 5.97
CA PRO A 104 -19.22 9.81 6.55
C PRO A 104 -18.42 9.07 7.63
N GLU A 105 -18.99 8.04 8.26
CA GLU A 105 -18.31 7.24 9.30
C GLU A 105 -17.30 6.24 8.72
N VAL A 106 -17.45 5.88 7.44
CA VAL A 106 -16.66 4.83 6.79
C VAL A 106 -15.88 5.33 5.57
N GLU A 107 -16.18 6.54 5.08
CA GLU A 107 -15.52 7.16 3.92
C GLU A 107 -13.99 7.15 4.06
N ASP A 108 -13.46 7.58 5.22
CA ASP A 108 -12.02 7.68 5.43
C ASP A 108 -11.36 6.29 5.43
N ALA A 109 -12.01 5.28 6.02
CA ALA A 109 -11.53 3.89 6.00
C ALA A 109 -11.61 3.27 4.60
N ALA A 110 -12.64 3.60 3.81
CA ALA A 110 -12.77 3.17 2.43
C ALA A 110 -11.70 3.81 1.52
N LEU A 111 -11.40 5.09 1.71
CA LEU A 111 -10.27 5.74 1.06
C LEU A 111 -8.94 5.10 1.47
N ALA A 112 -8.78 4.82 2.77
CA ALA A 112 -7.58 4.19 3.29
C ALA A 112 -7.37 2.78 2.74
N PHE A 113 -8.44 2.02 2.53
CA PHE A 113 -8.40 0.71 1.89
C PHE A 113 -7.81 0.79 0.47
N LEU A 114 -8.35 1.67 -0.39
CA LEU A 114 -7.86 1.82 -1.77
C LEU A 114 -6.42 2.35 -1.83
N LEU A 115 -6.11 3.38 -1.04
CA LEU A 115 -4.79 4.01 -1.08
C LEU A 115 -3.72 3.15 -0.38
N GLY A 116 -4.09 2.42 0.67
CA GLY A 116 -3.20 1.49 1.37
C GLY A 116 -2.81 0.30 0.48
N HIS A 117 -3.74 -0.18 -0.35
CA HIS A 117 -3.46 -1.18 -1.38
C HIS A 117 -2.39 -0.68 -2.37
N GLU A 118 -2.59 0.52 -2.97
CA GLU A 118 -1.61 1.09 -3.92
C GLU A 118 -0.25 1.40 -3.28
N LEU A 119 -0.24 1.90 -2.03
CA LEU A 119 1.00 2.10 -1.28
C LEU A 119 1.72 0.78 -1.00
N THR A 120 1.00 -0.33 -0.83
CA THR A 120 1.62 -1.64 -0.67
C THR A 120 2.31 -2.09 -1.95
N HIS A 121 1.66 -1.94 -3.12
CA HIS A 121 2.33 -2.18 -4.40
C HIS A 121 3.63 -1.38 -4.55
N TYR A 122 3.65 -0.15 -4.05
CA TYR A 122 4.87 0.66 -4.02
C TYR A 122 5.94 0.08 -3.09
N TYR A 123 5.63 -0.09 -1.82
CA TYR A 123 6.62 -0.43 -0.80
C TYR A 123 7.14 -1.87 -0.91
N GLU A 124 6.31 -2.80 -1.37
CA GLU A 124 6.67 -4.20 -1.58
C GLU A 124 7.24 -4.47 -2.99
N LYS A 125 7.36 -3.43 -3.82
CA LYS A 125 8.05 -3.43 -5.11
C LYS A 125 7.49 -4.42 -6.13
N HIS A 126 6.17 -4.62 -6.14
CA HIS A 126 5.46 -5.54 -7.04
C HIS A 126 5.84 -5.30 -8.52
N ALA A 127 5.74 -4.06 -9.02
CA ALA A 127 6.10 -3.77 -10.41
C ALA A 127 7.59 -3.94 -10.76
N TRP A 128 8.50 -3.82 -9.78
CA TRP A 128 9.91 -4.12 -10.04
C TRP A 128 10.10 -5.62 -10.28
N ARG A 129 9.41 -6.47 -9.49
CA ARG A 129 9.44 -7.93 -9.64
C ARG A 129 8.89 -8.32 -11.02
N GLU A 130 7.70 -7.85 -11.36
CA GLU A 130 7.08 -8.09 -12.68
C GLU A 130 7.97 -7.61 -13.85
N GLY A 131 8.47 -6.37 -13.77
CA GLY A 131 9.33 -5.79 -14.81
C GLY A 131 10.65 -6.55 -14.97
N PHE A 132 11.22 -7.05 -13.88
CA PHE A 132 12.41 -7.89 -13.91
C PHE A 132 12.13 -9.23 -14.58
N VAL A 133 11.02 -9.90 -14.26
CA VAL A 133 10.61 -11.14 -14.93
C VAL A 133 10.41 -10.91 -16.41
N ALA A 134 9.64 -9.88 -16.79
CA ALA A 134 9.36 -9.53 -18.18
C ALA A 134 10.63 -9.28 -19.00
N ALA A 135 11.63 -8.60 -18.43
CA ALA A 135 12.89 -8.29 -19.09
C ALA A 135 13.81 -9.52 -19.28
N ASN A 136 13.55 -10.64 -18.61
CA ASN A 136 14.40 -11.83 -18.62
C ASN A 136 13.66 -13.09 -19.08
N LYS A 137 12.48 -12.97 -19.70
CA LYS A 137 11.61 -14.11 -20.09
C LYS A 137 12.25 -15.17 -20.99
N ASP A 138 13.38 -14.84 -21.63
CA ASP A 138 14.20 -15.74 -22.44
C ASP A 138 15.08 -16.70 -21.61
N LEU A 139 15.24 -16.45 -20.31
CA LEU A 139 16.01 -17.30 -19.41
C LEU A 139 15.13 -18.33 -18.70
N ALA A 140 15.62 -19.57 -18.58
CA ALA A 140 14.92 -20.63 -17.84
C ALA A 140 14.66 -20.26 -16.37
N ILE A 141 15.52 -19.44 -15.76
CA ILE A 141 15.32 -18.93 -14.40
C ILE A 141 14.14 -17.97 -14.31
N ALA A 142 13.83 -17.23 -15.38
CA ALA A 142 12.69 -16.33 -15.41
C ALA A 142 11.36 -17.07 -15.42
N MET A 143 11.28 -18.28 -15.98
CA MET A 143 10.07 -19.12 -15.85
C MET A 143 9.80 -19.52 -14.39
N THR A 144 10.85 -19.69 -13.58
CA THR A 144 10.71 -19.93 -12.14
C THR A 144 10.31 -18.64 -11.41
N LEU A 145 10.86 -17.49 -11.82
CA LEU A 145 10.49 -16.18 -11.26
C LEU A 145 9.09 -15.72 -11.67
N ASP A 146 8.59 -16.07 -12.85
CA ASP A 146 7.23 -15.78 -13.34
C ASP A 146 6.19 -16.47 -12.44
N SER A 147 6.45 -17.72 -12.04
CA SER A 147 5.62 -18.40 -11.03
C SER A 147 5.71 -17.80 -9.62
N LEU A 148 6.74 -17.00 -9.34
CA LEU A 148 6.90 -16.26 -8.08
C LEU A 148 6.38 -14.82 -8.18
N ALA A 149 6.17 -14.28 -9.37
CA ALA A 149 5.57 -12.97 -9.65
C ALA A 149 4.13 -13.19 -10.13
N ASP A 150 3.36 -13.91 -9.33
CA ASP A 150 1.93 -14.15 -9.58
C ASP A 150 1.17 -12.89 -9.20
N ASP A 151 0.59 -12.21 -10.20
CA ASP A 151 -0.28 -11.03 -10.01
C ASP A 151 -1.31 -11.28 -8.90
N THR A 152 -1.85 -12.51 -8.79
CA THR A 152 -2.83 -12.86 -7.76
C THR A 152 -2.23 -12.81 -6.35
N ALA A 153 -0.97 -13.22 -6.20
CA ALA A 153 -0.27 -13.19 -4.93
C ALA A 153 0.05 -11.75 -4.51
N ASP A 154 0.54 -10.93 -5.45
CA ASP A 154 0.86 -9.53 -5.20
C ASP A 154 -0.40 -8.70 -4.86
N GLU A 155 -1.54 -8.94 -5.53
CA GLU A 155 -2.84 -8.33 -5.19
C GLU A 155 -3.36 -8.78 -3.81
N THR A 156 -3.21 -10.07 -3.48
CA THR A 156 -3.60 -10.60 -2.16
C THR A 156 -2.73 -10.02 -1.05
N GLU A 157 -1.43 -9.85 -1.31
CA GLU A 157 -0.49 -9.19 -0.40
C GLU A 157 -0.82 -7.71 -0.23
N ALA A 158 -1.18 -7.02 -1.33
CA ALA A 158 -1.63 -5.63 -1.31
C ALA A 158 -2.90 -5.42 -0.46
N ASP A 159 -3.91 -6.28 -0.60
CA ASP A 159 -5.11 -6.24 0.23
C ASP A 159 -4.80 -6.47 1.72
N TYR A 160 -3.96 -7.47 2.02
CA TYR A 160 -3.62 -7.86 3.38
C TYR A 160 -2.77 -6.81 4.11
N LEU A 161 -1.64 -6.40 3.51
CA LEU A 161 -0.74 -5.41 4.12
C LEU A 161 -1.27 -3.99 3.99
N GLY A 162 -2.03 -3.68 2.92
CA GLY A 162 -2.75 -2.41 2.79
C GLY A 162 -3.81 -2.24 3.88
N GLY A 163 -4.49 -3.33 4.24
CA GLY A 163 -5.39 -3.36 5.39
C GLY A 163 -4.67 -3.13 6.73
N PHE A 164 -3.50 -3.76 6.93
CA PHE A 164 -2.69 -3.51 8.13
C PHE A 164 -2.13 -2.09 8.17
N LEU A 165 -1.77 -1.52 7.00
CA LEU A 165 -1.37 -0.13 6.87
C LEU A 165 -2.51 0.81 7.28
N GLY A 166 -3.74 0.57 6.77
CA GLY A 166 -4.94 1.30 7.18
C GLY A 166 -5.21 1.21 8.69
N TYR A 167 -5.07 0.02 9.26
CA TYR A 167 -5.12 -0.19 10.71
C TYR A 167 -4.08 0.65 11.44
N SER A 168 -2.82 0.57 11.03
CA SER A 168 -1.70 1.31 11.65
C SER A 168 -1.80 2.82 11.48
N ALA A 169 -2.54 3.29 10.48
CA ALA A 169 -2.86 4.69 10.31
C ALA A 169 -4.05 5.14 11.20
N GLY A 170 -4.69 4.22 11.93
CA GLY A 170 -5.80 4.52 12.85
C GLY A 170 -7.16 4.58 12.18
N TYR A 171 -7.32 3.98 10.99
CA TYR A 171 -8.63 3.82 10.33
C TYR A 171 -9.38 2.56 10.77
N GLY A 172 -8.76 1.75 11.64
CA GLY A 172 -9.33 0.52 12.16
C GLY A 172 -9.34 -0.62 11.12
N LEU A 173 -10.03 -1.70 11.47
CA LEU A 173 -10.26 -2.81 10.55
C LEU A 173 -11.42 -2.46 9.62
N PHE A 174 -11.16 -2.37 8.33
CA PHE A 174 -12.20 -2.13 7.34
C PHE A 174 -12.84 -3.45 6.92
N ASP A 175 -14.09 -3.68 7.34
CA ASP A 175 -14.84 -4.92 7.12
C ASP A 175 -15.87 -4.83 5.98
N GLN A 176 -15.90 -3.70 5.25
CA GLN A 176 -16.84 -3.45 4.14
C GLN A 176 -16.15 -3.44 2.76
N GLY A 177 -15.00 -4.10 2.65
CA GLY A 177 -14.25 -4.20 1.39
C GLY A 177 -15.07 -4.81 0.26
N ASP A 178 -15.79 -5.89 0.53
CA ASP A 178 -16.72 -6.54 -0.41
C ASP A 178 -17.76 -5.55 -0.96
N LYS A 179 -18.43 -4.78 -0.08
CA LYS A 179 -19.44 -3.78 -0.45
C LYS A 179 -18.83 -2.64 -1.27
N LEU A 180 -17.62 -2.20 -0.90
CA LEU A 180 -16.90 -1.16 -1.64
C LEU A 180 -16.57 -1.63 -3.06
N ILE A 181 -16.03 -2.84 -3.21
CA ILE A 181 -15.74 -3.45 -4.52
C ILE A 181 -17.01 -3.56 -5.37
N GLY A 182 -18.11 -4.07 -4.82
CA GLY A 182 -19.39 -4.14 -5.54
C GLY A 182 -19.90 -2.76 -6.00
N LYS A 183 -19.80 -1.73 -5.15
CA LYS A 183 -20.15 -0.35 -5.51
C LYS A 183 -19.24 0.23 -6.59
N LEU A 184 -17.94 -0.06 -6.56
CA LEU A 184 -16.99 0.36 -7.58
C LEU A 184 -17.32 -0.30 -8.92
N TYR A 185 -17.58 -1.61 -8.95
CA TYR A 185 -18.00 -2.32 -10.15
C TYR A 185 -19.26 -1.71 -10.77
N GLN A 186 -20.28 -1.48 -9.94
CA GLN A 186 -21.52 -0.83 -10.37
C GLN A 186 -21.27 0.59 -10.92
N ALA A 187 -20.54 1.42 -10.19
CA ALA A 187 -20.28 2.80 -10.57
C ALA A 187 -19.51 2.86 -11.90
N TYR A 188 -18.52 1.99 -12.08
CA TYR A 188 -17.68 1.96 -13.27
C TYR A 188 -18.27 1.18 -14.46
N GLY A 189 -19.39 0.49 -14.26
CA GLY A 189 -20.02 -0.34 -15.28
C GLY A 189 -19.14 -1.51 -15.68
N ILE A 190 -18.45 -2.10 -14.70
CA ILE A 190 -17.54 -3.23 -14.89
C ILE A 190 -18.37 -4.51 -14.85
N PRO A 191 -18.24 -5.40 -15.85
CA PRO A 191 -18.96 -6.66 -15.83
C PRO A 191 -18.38 -7.58 -14.74
N ASP A 192 -19.23 -8.40 -14.13
CA ASP A 192 -18.86 -9.35 -13.09
C ASP A 192 -17.81 -10.37 -13.55
N LEU A 193 -17.72 -10.60 -14.86
CA LEU A 193 -16.73 -11.48 -15.48
C LEU A 193 -15.95 -10.74 -16.55
N ILE A 194 -14.63 -10.66 -16.36
CA ILE A 194 -13.69 -10.14 -17.35
C ILE A 194 -12.76 -11.30 -17.75
N PRO A 195 -12.65 -11.65 -19.04
CA PRO A 195 -11.73 -12.70 -19.48
C PRO A 195 -10.29 -12.44 -19.03
N GLY A 196 -9.70 -13.41 -18.33
CA GLY A 196 -8.32 -13.32 -17.82
C GLY A 196 -8.17 -12.66 -16.45
N TYR A 197 -9.27 -12.32 -15.77
CA TYR A 197 -9.28 -11.76 -14.42
C TYR A 197 -10.22 -12.55 -13.50
N PRO A 198 -10.02 -12.49 -12.16
CA PRO A 198 -10.99 -13.02 -11.21
C PRO A 198 -12.38 -12.40 -11.39
N SER A 199 -13.43 -13.18 -11.14
CA SER A 199 -14.80 -12.66 -11.14
C SER A 199 -15.02 -11.68 -9.98
N LEU A 200 -16.07 -10.86 -10.05
CA LEU A 200 -16.48 -9.99 -8.93
C LEU A 200 -16.67 -10.81 -7.64
N ALA A 201 -17.35 -11.96 -7.73
CA ALA A 201 -17.58 -12.84 -6.59
C ALA A 201 -16.26 -13.39 -6.01
N ASP A 202 -15.29 -13.75 -6.87
CA ASP A 202 -13.98 -14.19 -6.42
C ASP A 202 -13.19 -13.06 -5.74
N ARG A 203 -13.29 -11.82 -6.24
CA ARG A 203 -12.66 -10.65 -5.61
C ARG A 203 -13.27 -10.33 -4.26
N GLU A 204 -14.60 -10.31 -4.16
CA GLU A 204 -15.31 -10.12 -2.88
C GLU A 204 -14.91 -11.20 -1.87
N ALA A 205 -14.83 -12.46 -2.29
CA ALA A 205 -14.39 -13.56 -1.45
C ALA A 205 -12.92 -13.44 -1.03
N LEU A 206 -12.04 -12.96 -1.93
CA LEU A 206 -10.63 -12.72 -1.62
C LEU A 206 -10.47 -11.60 -0.60
N THR A 207 -11.13 -10.46 -0.82
CA THR A 207 -11.13 -9.32 0.10
C THR A 207 -11.63 -9.73 1.49
N HIS A 208 -12.69 -10.55 1.56
CA HIS A 208 -13.19 -11.06 2.84
C HIS A 208 -12.14 -11.93 3.57
N ARG A 209 -11.49 -12.85 2.87
CA ARG A 209 -10.44 -13.70 3.46
C ARG A 209 -9.21 -12.91 3.88
N SER A 210 -8.84 -11.88 3.12
CA SER A 210 -7.74 -10.97 3.48
C SER A 210 -8.07 -10.21 4.77
N ALA A 211 -9.32 -9.77 4.94
CA ALA A 211 -9.78 -9.15 6.18
C ALA A 211 -9.75 -10.12 7.38
N GLU A 212 -10.19 -11.38 7.21
CA GLU A 212 -10.09 -12.40 8.27
C GLU A 212 -8.64 -12.66 8.68
N LYS A 213 -7.72 -12.75 7.71
CA LYS A 213 -6.29 -12.94 7.98
C LYS A 213 -5.70 -11.72 8.69
N LEU A 214 -6.12 -10.51 8.30
CA LEU A 214 -5.69 -9.25 8.89
C LEU A 214 -6.04 -9.17 10.38
N VAL A 215 -7.24 -9.62 10.78
CA VAL A 215 -7.65 -9.69 12.19
C VAL A 215 -6.61 -10.43 13.02
N GLY A 216 -6.14 -11.58 12.55
CA GLY A 216 -5.11 -12.35 13.27
C GLY A 216 -3.79 -11.60 13.44
N LEU A 217 -3.33 -10.84 12.45
CA LEU A 217 -2.11 -10.04 12.57
C LEU A 217 -2.28 -8.87 13.55
N VAL A 218 -3.45 -8.21 13.51
CA VAL A 218 -3.81 -7.15 14.46
C VAL A 218 -3.88 -7.69 15.88
N GLU A 219 -4.50 -8.86 16.10
CA GLU A 219 -4.53 -9.50 17.41
C GLU A 219 -3.11 -9.80 17.94
N VAL A 220 -2.20 -10.28 17.09
CA VAL A 220 -0.80 -10.50 17.49
C VAL A 220 -0.11 -9.18 17.87
N PHE A 221 -0.34 -8.10 17.13
CA PHE A 221 0.19 -6.78 17.44
C PHE A 221 -0.35 -6.23 18.77
N GLU A 222 -1.67 -6.31 18.99
CA GLU A 222 -2.30 -5.86 20.23
C GLU A 222 -1.86 -6.69 21.44
N MET A 223 -1.69 -8.00 21.27
CA MET A 223 -1.12 -8.84 22.32
C MET A 223 0.31 -8.41 22.67
N ALA A 224 1.12 -7.98 21.69
CA ALA A 224 2.45 -7.44 21.96
C ALA A 224 2.38 -6.15 22.80
N ASN A 225 1.46 -5.24 22.46
CA ASN A 225 1.20 -4.01 23.23
C ASN A 225 0.84 -4.34 24.69
N MET A 226 -0.09 -5.29 24.89
CA MET A 226 -0.52 -5.72 26.23
C MET A 226 0.62 -6.39 27.02
N LEU A 227 1.40 -7.27 26.39
CA LEU A 227 2.54 -7.93 27.03
C LEU A 227 3.60 -6.91 27.45
N ALA A 228 3.88 -5.91 26.61
CA ALA A 228 4.83 -4.85 26.94
C ALA A 228 4.31 -4.00 28.11
N ALA A 229 3.02 -3.66 28.14
CA ALA A 229 2.39 -2.94 29.25
C ALA A 229 2.46 -3.73 30.57
N LEU A 230 2.39 -5.06 30.52
CA LEU A 230 2.55 -5.95 31.68
C LEU A 230 4.02 -6.18 32.08
N GLY A 231 4.99 -5.56 31.40
CA GLY A 231 6.42 -5.75 31.67
C GLY A 231 6.99 -7.07 31.14
N ARG A 232 6.22 -7.84 30.37
CA ARG A 232 6.65 -9.09 29.73
C ARG A 232 7.40 -8.81 28.42
N TYR A 233 8.49 -8.05 28.52
CA TYR A 233 9.20 -7.53 27.36
C TYR A 233 9.77 -8.60 26.44
N LYS A 234 10.27 -9.72 26.99
CA LYS A 234 10.72 -10.87 26.19
C LYS A 234 9.62 -11.42 25.29
N ASP A 235 8.42 -11.59 25.84
CA ASP A 235 7.29 -12.14 25.08
C ASP A 235 6.78 -11.12 24.06
N ALA A 236 6.65 -9.85 24.48
CA ALA A 236 6.27 -8.76 23.58
C ALA A 236 7.23 -8.63 22.38
N TYR A 237 8.55 -8.78 22.62
CA TYR A 237 9.57 -8.78 21.58
C TYR A 237 9.33 -9.86 20.53
N GLU A 238 9.02 -11.10 20.93
CA GLU A 238 8.75 -12.18 19.96
C GLU A 238 7.48 -11.92 19.15
N TYR A 239 6.43 -11.36 19.77
CA TYR A 239 5.20 -10.99 19.05
C TYR A 239 5.44 -9.83 18.07
N TYR A 240 6.09 -8.74 18.50
CA TYR A 240 6.44 -7.64 17.60
C TYR A 240 7.38 -8.10 16.48
N ARG A 241 8.29 -9.04 16.74
CA ARG A 241 9.15 -9.62 15.69
C ARG A 241 8.37 -10.40 14.67
N TYR A 242 7.38 -11.17 15.09
CA TYR A 242 6.48 -11.85 14.16
C TYR A 242 5.75 -10.83 13.27
N VAL A 243 5.22 -9.75 13.86
CA VAL A 243 4.58 -8.67 13.07
C VAL A 243 5.59 -8.04 12.11
N LEU A 244 6.80 -7.71 12.57
CA LEU A 244 7.85 -7.09 11.76
C LEU A 244 8.27 -7.95 10.55
N MET A 245 8.22 -9.28 10.69
CA MET A 245 8.50 -10.21 9.59
C MET A 245 7.42 -10.19 8.50
N GLN A 246 6.21 -9.75 8.81
CA GLN A 246 5.09 -9.66 7.87
C GLN A 246 4.90 -8.24 7.35
N TYR A 247 5.03 -7.24 8.24
CA TYR A 247 4.76 -5.85 7.95
C TYR A 247 5.84 -4.96 8.57
N GLN A 248 6.55 -4.22 7.73
CA GLN A 248 7.64 -3.35 8.14
C GLN A 248 7.15 -1.90 8.19
N SER A 249 7.24 -1.29 9.36
CA SER A 249 6.92 0.12 9.59
C SER A 249 7.86 0.73 10.62
N ARG A 250 7.90 2.08 10.67
CA ARG A 250 8.61 2.80 11.73
C ARG A 250 8.25 2.28 13.13
N GLU A 251 6.95 2.11 13.38
CA GLU A 251 6.42 1.66 14.66
C GLU A 251 6.88 0.23 15.02
N THR A 252 6.74 -0.72 14.09
CA THR A 252 7.13 -2.11 14.35
C THR A 252 8.63 -2.23 14.60
N TYR A 253 9.48 -1.52 13.85
CA TYR A 253 10.92 -1.46 14.12
C TYR A 253 11.22 -0.83 15.48
N ASN A 254 10.57 0.28 15.83
CA ASN A 254 10.73 0.93 17.13
C ASN A 254 10.36 -0.03 18.27
N ASN A 255 9.19 -0.65 18.20
CA ASN A 255 8.65 -1.48 19.28
C ASN A 255 9.46 -2.76 19.48
N VAL A 256 9.97 -3.39 18.40
CA VAL A 256 10.94 -4.49 18.50
C VAL A 256 12.22 -4.02 19.22
N GLY A 257 12.77 -2.86 18.83
CA GLY A 257 13.99 -2.33 19.44
C GLY A 257 13.80 -2.00 20.92
N VAL A 258 12.71 -1.33 21.26
CA VAL A 258 12.37 -0.92 22.64
C VAL A 258 12.17 -2.14 23.52
N THR A 259 11.37 -3.12 23.09
CA THR A 259 11.14 -4.34 23.88
C THR A 259 12.41 -5.16 24.06
N ALA A 260 13.30 -5.22 23.06
CA ALA A 260 14.61 -5.86 23.20
C ALA A 260 15.47 -5.19 24.28
N VAL A 261 15.54 -3.86 24.28
CA VAL A 261 16.33 -3.12 25.29
C VAL A 261 15.68 -3.24 26.66
N LEU A 262 14.36 -3.12 26.76
CA LEU A 262 13.64 -3.25 28.03
C LEU A 262 13.79 -4.65 28.64
N ASP A 263 13.78 -5.72 27.83
CA ASP A 263 14.09 -7.08 28.29
C ASP A 263 15.54 -7.16 28.82
N ALA A 264 16.51 -6.65 28.06
CA ALA A 264 17.91 -6.66 28.45
C ALA A 264 18.16 -5.91 29.77
N LEU A 265 17.46 -4.78 30.01
CA LEU A 265 17.59 -3.99 31.23
C LEU A 265 17.18 -4.76 32.49
N GLN A 266 16.33 -5.79 32.39
CA GLN A 266 15.92 -6.61 33.53
C GLN A 266 17.07 -7.41 34.15
N TYR A 267 18.17 -7.59 33.41
CA TYR A 267 19.34 -8.36 33.85
C TYR A 267 20.44 -7.49 34.49
N PHE A 268 20.29 -6.16 34.48
CA PHE A 268 21.27 -5.24 35.07
C PHE A 268 20.91 -4.88 36.50
N ASN A 269 21.93 -4.67 37.34
CA ASN A 269 21.73 -4.12 38.67
C ASN A 269 21.48 -2.60 38.59
N PRO A 270 20.63 -2.03 39.46
CA PRO A 270 20.38 -0.59 39.47
C PRO A 270 21.64 0.28 39.64
N SER A 271 22.69 -0.22 40.30
CA SER A 271 23.97 0.46 40.45
C SER A 271 24.82 0.51 39.18
N GLU A 272 24.55 -0.37 38.22
CA GLU A 272 25.21 -0.40 36.91
C GLU A 272 24.55 0.59 35.94
N LEU A 273 23.24 0.85 36.11
CA LEU A 273 22.45 1.79 35.32
C LEU A 273 22.56 3.23 35.86
N LYS A 274 23.67 3.89 35.55
CA LYS A 274 23.91 5.29 35.94
C LYS A 274 22.96 6.31 35.29
N PHE A 275 22.36 5.95 34.16
CA PHE A 275 21.46 6.80 33.39
C PHE A 275 20.16 6.05 33.10
N ARG A 276 19.05 6.78 33.06
CA ARG A 276 17.79 6.27 32.52
C ARG A 276 17.80 6.41 31.01
N LEU A 277 17.39 5.36 30.30
CA LEU A 277 17.21 5.39 28.86
C LEU A 277 15.77 5.87 28.57
N PRO A 278 15.59 6.94 27.78
CA PRO A 278 14.26 7.41 27.39
C PRO A 278 13.71 6.52 26.27
N LEU A 279 13.24 5.34 26.64
CA LEU A 279 12.65 4.36 25.72
C LEU A 279 11.13 4.45 25.80
N GLU A 280 10.48 4.50 24.65
CA GLU A 280 9.03 4.60 24.56
C GLU A 280 8.54 3.75 23.38
N LEU A 281 7.47 2.99 23.62
CA LEU A 281 6.77 2.32 22.53
C LEU A 281 6.10 3.38 21.65
N ASP A 282 6.17 3.17 20.35
CA ASP A 282 5.35 3.90 19.41
C ASP A 282 3.97 3.23 19.43
N LEU A 283 2.95 4.00 19.78
CA LEU A 283 1.56 3.54 19.92
C LEU A 283 0.63 4.36 19.02
N GLU A 284 1.17 5.02 17.99
CA GLU A 284 0.40 5.85 17.07
C GLU A 284 -0.68 5.05 16.32
N SER A 285 -0.48 3.74 16.12
CA SER A 285 -1.46 2.84 15.47
C SER A 285 -2.74 2.58 16.23
N SER A 286 -2.92 3.18 17.41
CA SER A 286 -4.12 3.02 18.22
C SER A 286 -5.34 3.58 17.46
N ALA A 287 -5.94 2.77 16.58
CA ALA A 287 -7.32 2.90 16.20
C ALA A 287 -8.09 3.07 17.51
N LYS A 288 -8.95 4.09 17.59
CA LYS A 288 -9.96 4.10 18.65
C LYS A 288 -10.74 2.81 18.46
N GLY A 289 -10.42 1.80 19.27
CA GLY A 289 -11.29 0.65 19.43
C GLY A 289 -12.68 1.23 19.62
N ASN A 290 -13.64 0.78 18.83
CA ASN A 290 -15.02 1.07 19.13
C ASN A 290 -15.22 0.52 20.55
N ASP A 291 -15.25 1.42 21.53
CA ASP A 291 -15.64 1.15 22.91
C ASP A 291 -17.13 0.84 22.89
N GLY A 292 -17.48 -0.29 22.28
CA GLY A 292 -18.78 -0.91 22.35
C GLY A 292 -18.91 -1.55 23.72
N MET A 293 -19.46 -0.77 24.65
CA MET A 293 -20.40 -1.34 25.62
C MET A 293 -21.70 -1.71 24.93
#